data_AF-A0A9E0XHS0-F1
#
_entry.id   AF-A0A9E0XHS0-F1
#
_cell.length_a   1.000
_cell.length_b   1.000
_cell.length_c   1.000
_cell.angle_alpha   90.00
_cell.angle_beta   90.00
_cell.angle_gamma   90.00
#
_symmetry.space_group_name_H-M   'P 1'
#
loop_
_entity.id
_entity.type
_entity.pdbx_description
1 polymer ?
#
loop_
_entity_poly.entity_id
_entity_poly.type
_entity_poly.pdbx_seq_one_letter_code
_entity_poly.pdbx_strand_id
1 'polypeptide(L)'
;MTATVAAREWMAVFVMLLSLITLAAASFASRSGQAVLPIEKITITVIGAVVQEQKRTLPLGALVVDALQTLELSEDADVEKLPLDMKLQPDQTLVIPTKGKISVFVTGAVKTSGLVLLPESCRLPDLLAHLDLQADADLKQFKRCRRLLREGETVDIRSV
;
A
#
# COMPACT_ATOMS: atom_id res chain seq x y z
N MET A 1 -37.93 42.54 -61.31
CA MET A 1 -36.58 41.97 -61.44
C MET A 1 -35.67 42.22 -60.22
N THR A 2 -36.12 42.89 -59.16
CA THR A 2 -35.31 43.15 -57.95
C THR A 2 -35.31 42.00 -56.94
N ALA A 3 -36.32 41.12 -56.96
CA ALA A 3 -36.43 39.99 -56.03
C ALA A 3 -35.34 38.90 -56.22
N THR A 4 -34.82 38.75 -57.44
CA THR A 4 -33.78 37.75 -57.75
C THR A 4 -32.39 38.16 -57.26
N VAL A 5 -32.15 39.46 -57.10
CA VAL A 5 -30.88 40.00 -56.58
C VAL A 5 -30.80 39.79 -55.07
N ALA A 6 -31.86 40.14 -54.34
CA ALA A 6 -31.95 39.93 -52.90
C ALA A 6 -31.77 38.44 -52.53
N ALA A 7 -32.41 37.52 -53.25
CA ALA A 7 -32.27 36.09 -52.98
C ALA A 7 -30.83 35.57 -53.13
N ARG A 8 -30.05 36.12 -54.08
CA ARG A 8 -28.64 35.74 -54.28
C ARG A 8 -27.74 36.27 -53.18
N GLU A 9 -27.99 37.48 -52.69
CA GLU A 9 -27.25 38.08 -51.57
C GLU A 9 -27.47 37.30 -50.27
N TRP A 10 -28.72 36.94 -49.95
CA TRP A 10 -29.04 36.14 -48.77
C TRP A 10 -28.43 34.73 -48.84
N MET A 11 -28.40 34.10 -50.01
CA MET A 11 -27.68 32.84 -50.19
C MET A 11 -26.18 32.97 -49.95
N ALA A 12 -25.55 34.05 -50.43
CA ALA A 12 -24.12 34.28 -50.20
C ALA A 12 -23.80 34.46 -48.71
N VAL A 13 -24.64 35.19 -47.97
CA VAL A 13 -24.49 35.38 -46.51
C VAL A 13 -24.63 34.05 -45.78
N PHE A 14 -25.61 33.21 -46.16
CA PHE A 14 -25.83 31.91 -45.53
C PHE A 14 -24.66 30.94 -45.77
N VAL A 15 -24.11 30.92 -46.99
CA VAL A 15 -22.94 30.11 -47.34
C VAL A 15 -21.70 30.58 -46.56
N MET A 16 -21.47 31.90 -46.46
CA MET A 16 -20.38 32.42 -45.65
C MET A 16 -20.52 32.05 -44.17
N LEU A 17 -21.72 32.17 -43.59
CA LEU A 17 -21.98 31.80 -42.21
C LEU A 17 -21.69 30.31 -41.96
N LEU A 18 -22.18 29.42 -42.82
CA LEU A 18 -21.94 27.98 -42.73
C LEU A 18 -20.43 27.66 -42.80
N SER A 19 -19.70 28.31 -43.70
CA SER A 19 -18.25 28.11 -43.83
C SER A 19 -17.47 28.53 -42.58
N LEU A 20 -17.95 29.57 -41.89
CA LEU A 20 -17.31 30.09 -40.67
C LEU A 20 -17.56 29.16 -39.48
N ILE A 21 -18.75 28.57 -39.40
CA ILE A 21 -19.11 27.57 -38.38
C ILE A 21 -18.28 26.29 -38.56
N THR A 22 -18.15 25.79 -39.79
CA THR A 22 -17.35 24.57 -40.05
C THR A 22 -15.87 24.80 -39.77
N LEU A 23 -15.34 25.98 -40.09
CA LEU A 23 -13.96 26.34 -39.78
C LEU A 23 -13.72 26.44 -38.27
N ALA A 24 -14.66 27.02 -37.51
CA ALA A 24 -14.59 27.09 -36.05
C ALA A 24 -14.64 25.69 -35.42
N ALA A 25 -15.53 24.82 -35.89
CA ALA A 25 -15.64 23.44 -35.41
C ALA A 25 -14.36 22.63 -35.71
N ALA A 26 -13.79 22.78 -36.90
CA ALA A 26 -12.53 22.13 -37.28
C ALA A 26 -11.35 22.64 -36.43
N SER A 27 -11.29 23.95 -36.16
CA SER A 27 -10.25 24.54 -35.29
C SER A 27 -10.33 24.02 -33.86
N PHE A 28 -11.54 23.84 -33.33
CA PHE A 28 -11.75 23.32 -31.98
C PHE A 28 -11.38 21.84 -31.86
N ALA A 29 -11.79 21.03 -32.84
CA ALA A 29 -11.43 19.61 -32.90
C ALA A 29 -9.92 19.39 -33.05
N SER A 30 -9.22 20.28 -33.76
CA SER A 30 -7.76 20.20 -33.91
C SER A 30 -7.01 20.54 -32.61
N ARG A 31 -7.61 21.30 -31.68
CA ARG A 31 -6.97 21.67 -30.40
C ARG A 31 -7.13 20.61 -29.31
N SER A 32 -8.09 19.68 -29.42
CA SER A 32 -8.27 18.61 -28.43
C SER A 32 -7.24 17.49 -28.53
N GLY A 33 -6.34 17.52 -29.53
CA GLY A 33 -5.21 16.61 -29.67
C GLY A 33 -3.98 17.05 -28.87
N GLN A 34 -4.11 17.38 -27.58
CA GLN A 34 -2.92 17.46 -26.74
C GLN A 34 -2.34 16.05 -26.62
N ALA A 35 -1.15 15.86 -27.18
CA ALA A 35 -0.39 14.62 -27.06
C ALA A 35 -0.13 14.35 -25.57
N VAL A 36 -0.88 13.41 -25.00
CA VAL A 36 -0.56 12.84 -23.69
C VAL A 36 0.77 12.14 -23.87
N LEU A 37 1.84 12.74 -23.35
CA LEU A 37 3.15 12.11 -23.36
C LEU A 37 3.01 10.74 -22.67
N PRO A 38 3.53 9.66 -23.27
CA PRO A 38 3.48 8.35 -22.63
C PRO A 38 4.27 8.46 -21.32
N ILE A 39 3.57 8.42 -20.19
CA ILE A 39 4.21 8.35 -18.88
C ILE A 39 4.95 7.02 -18.87
N GLU A 40 6.27 7.08 -18.82
CA GLU A 40 7.13 5.90 -18.78
C GLU A 40 6.81 5.11 -17.51
N LYS A 41 6.54 3.82 -17.67
CA LYS A 41 6.13 2.92 -16.59
C LYS A 41 7.22 1.88 -16.36
N ILE A 42 7.49 1.58 -15.09
CA ILE A 42 8.40 0.53 -14.65
C ILE A 42 7.60 -0.66 -14.12
N THR A 43 8.11 -1.87 -14.34
CA THR A 43 7.54 -3.09 -13.74
C THR A 43 8.45 -3.54 -12.62
N ILE A 44 7.90 -3.83 -11.45
CA ILE A 44 8.61 -4.38 -10.30
C ILE A 44 7.97 -5.70 -9.88
N THR A 45 8.74 -6.59 -9.27
CA THR A 45 8.22 -7.84 -8.68
C THR A 45 8.27 -7.72 -7.18
N VAL A 46 7.14 -7.94 -6.48
CA VAL A 46 7.08 -7.85 -5.02
C VAL A 46 6.94 -9.25 -4.44
N ILE A 47 7.85 -9.61 -3.53
CA ILE A 47 7.90 -10.91 -2.86
C ILE A 47 8.09 -10.77 -1.34
N GLY A 48 7.85 -11.84 -0.57
CA GLY A 48 8.09 -11.87 0.88
C GLY A 48 6.82 -11.70 1.73
N ALA A 49 6.84 -10.79 2.70
CA ALA A 49 5.74 -10.58 3.67
C ALA A 49 4.51 -9.86 3.10
N VAL A 50 4.03 -10.32 1.95
CA VAL A 50 2.81 -9.86 1.28
C VAL A 50 1.77 -10.97 1.29
N VAL A 51 0.48 -10.61 1.22
CA VAL A 51 -0.61 -11.60 1.11
C VAL A 51 -0.45 -12.41 -0.18
N GLN A 52 -0.08 -11.74 -1.27
CA GLN A 52 0.16 -12.36 -2.56
C GLN A 52 1.34 -11.70 -3.28
N GLU A 53 2.29 -12.53 -3.71
CA GLU A 53 3.41 -12.11 -4.54
C GLU A 53 2.89 -11.76 -5.94
N GLN A 54 3.25 -10.57 -6.43
CA GLN A 54 2.75 -10.07 -7.70
C GLN A 54 3.70 -9.09 -8.37
N LYS A 55 3.60 -9.01 -9.70
CA LYS A 55 4.26 -7.98 -10.50
C LYS A 55 3.39 -6.74 -10.54
N ARG A 56 3.99 -5.57 -10.38
CA ARG A 56 3.30 -4.27 -10.35
C ARG A 56 3.93 -3.31 -11.34
N THR A 57 3.09 -2.53 -11.99
CA THR A 57 3.52 -1.49 -12.92
C THR A 57 3.26 -0.12 -12.30
N LEU A 58 4.32 0.66 -12.11
CA LEU A 58 4.32 1.96 -11.46
C LEU A 58 4.91 3.03 -12.39
N PRO A 59 4.65 4.33 -12.17
CA PRO A 59 5.31 5.38 -12.93
C PRO A 59 6.83 5.39 -12.69
N LEU A 60 7.62 5.80 -13.69
CA LEU A 60 9.05 5.95 -13.55
C LEU A 60 9.39 6.92 -12.41
N GLY A 61 10.30 6.50 -11.52
CA GLY A 61 10.70 7.29 -10.35
C GLY A 61 9.80 7.12 -9.13
N ALA A 62 8.83 6.20 -9.17
CA ALA A 62 8.05 5.80 -8.00
C ALA A 62 8.94 5.35 -6.84
N LEU A 63 8.49 5.64 -5.62
CA LEU A 63 9.15 5.26 -4.38
C LEU A 63 8.62 3.92 -3.87
N VAL A 64 9.35 3.31 -2.94
CA VAL A 64 8.89 2.11 -2.22
C VAL A 64 7.55 2.38 -1.52
N VAL A 65 7.34 3.58 -0.96
CA VAL A 65 6.05 3.97 -0.36
C VAL A 65 4.89 3.84 -1.34
N ASP A 66 5.07 4.27 -2.59
CA ASP A 66 4.01 4.24 -3.61
C ASP A 66 3.62 2.80 -3.97
N ALA A 67 4.61 1.90 -4.00
CA ALA A 67 4.35 0.47 -4.18
C ALA A 67 3.53 -0.09 -3.00
N LEU A 68 3.91 0.24 -1.76
CA LEU A 68 3.27 -0.26 -0.54
C LEU A 68 1.83 0.21 -0.37
N GLN A 69 1.48 1.42 -0.81
CA GLN A 69 0.12 1.98 -0.67
C GLN A 69 -0.98 1.10 -1.29
N THR A 70 -0.64 0.34 -2.32
CA THR A 70 -1.60 -0.48 -3.07
C THR A 70 -1.41 -1.98 -2.85
N LEU A 71 -0.49 -2.36 -1.96
CA LEU A 71 -0.18 -3.74 -1.59
C LEU A 71 -0.89 -4.11 -0.29
N GLU A 72 -1.42 -5.32 -0.26
CA GLU A 72 -1.89 -5.93 0.99
C GLU A 72 -0.71 -6.62 1.67
N LEU A 73 -0.27 -6.04 2.77
CA LEU A 73 0.83 -6.56 3.60
C LEU A 73 0.31 -7.64 4.54
N SER A 74 1.14 -8.65 4.78
CA SER A 74 0.87 -9.63 5.83
C SER A 74 1.04 -8.98 7.22
N GLU A 75 0.36 -9.51 8.24
CA GLU A 75 0.53 -9.07 9.65
C GLU A 75 1.98 -9.23 10.14
N ASP A 76 2.68 -10.20 9.55
CA ASP A 76 4.08 -10.50 9.78
C ASP A 76 5.04 -9.56 9.04
N ALA A 77 4.57 -8.54 8.31
CA ALA A 77 5.45 -7.64 7.56
C ALA A 77 6.19 -6.65 8.48
N ASP A 78 7.50 -6.55 8.31
CA ASP A 78 8.37 -5.63 9.06
C ASP A 78 8.62 -4.34 8.27
N VAL A 79 7.71 -3.38 8.40
CA VAL A 79 7.77 -2.11 7.64
C VAL A 79 8.94 -1.22 8.09
N GLU A 80 9.42 -1.38 9.33
CA GLU A 80 10.48 -0.52 9.89
C GLU A 80 11.85 -0.75 9.25
N LYS A 81 12.08 -1.96 8.74
CA LYS A 81 13.33 -2.32 8.06
C LYS A 81 13.38 -1.91 6.58
N LEU A 82 12.27 -1.44 6.01
CA LEU A 82 12.18 -1.08 4.59
C LEU A 82 12.66 0.37 4.35
N PRO A 83 13.53 0.60 3.35
CA PRO A 83 13.92 1.95 2.96
C PRO A 83 12.81 2.61 2.13
N LEU A 84 11.87 3.27 2.81
CA LEU A 84 10.67 3.89 2.23
C LEU A 84 11.00 4.95 1.15
N ASP A 85 12.06 5.73 1.35
CA ASP A 85 12.47 6.82 0.45
C ASP A 85 13.29 6.34 -0.76
N MET A 86 13.49 5.02 -0.89
CA MET A 86 14.24 4.46 -2.02
C MET A 86 13.41 4.55 -3.31
N LYS A 87 14.05 5.01 -4.39
CA LYS A 87 13.47 4.95 -5.75
C LYS A 87 13.55 3.54 -6.30
N LEU A 88 12.44 3.09 -6.89
CA LEU A 88 12.35 1.80 -7.53
C LEU A 88 12.99 1.82 -8.92
N GLN A 89 13.72 0.77 -9.25
CA GLN A 89 14.31 0.57 -10.57
C GLN A 89 13.44 -0.34 -11.45
N PRO A 90 13.56 -0.23 -12.79
CA PRO A 90 12.90 -1.17 -13.70
C PRO A 90 13.34 -2.61 -13.43
N ASP A 91 12.37 -3.53 -13.44
CA ASP A 91 12.54 -4.97 -13.22
C ASP A 91 13.14 -5.33 -11.85
N GLN A 92 13.12 -4.40 -10.89
CA GLN A 92 13.58 -4.64 -9.53
C GLN A 92 12.65 -5.61 -8.80
N THR A 93 13.25 -6.51 -8.02
CA THR A 93 12.54 -7.32 -7.04
C THR A 93 12.57 -6.63 -5.68
N LEU A 94 11.40 -6.22 -5.18
CA LEU A 94 11.22 -5.67 -3.85
C LEU A 94 10.88 -6.82 -2.88
N VAL A 95 11.78 -7.09 -1.95
CA VAL A 95 11.58 -8.11 -0.91
C VAL A 95 11.07 -7.43 0.35
N ILE A 96 9.86 -7.78 0.78
CA ILE A 96 9.28 -7.29 2.03
C ILE A 96 9.77 -8.20 3.17
N PRO A 97 10.55 -7.68 4.13
CA PRO A 97 11.06 -8.47 5.24
C PRO A 97 9.91 -8.91 6.16
N THR A 98 10.04 -10.11 6.70
CA THR A 98 9.16 -10.64 7.74
C THR A 98 9.70 -10.26 9.13
N LYS A 99 8.78 -10.01 10.07
CA LYS A 99 9.09 -9.92 11.49
C LYS A 99 9.58 -11.29 11.95
N GLY A 100 10.73 -11.34 12.59
CA GLY A 100 11.21 -12.56 13.23
C GLY A 100 10.17 -13.06 14.24
N LYS A 101 9.97 -14.38 14.33
CA LYS A 101 9.13 -15.00 15.36
C LYS A 101 10.04 -15.70 16.36
N ILE A 102 9.80 -15.46 17.64
CA ILE A 102 10.44 -16.17 18.75
C ILE A 102 9.45 -17.15 19.36
N SER A 103 9.97 -18.29 19.83
CA SER A 103 9.20 -19.24 20.63
C SER A 103 9.49 -19.01 22.10
N VAL A 104 8.45 -18.91 22.92
CA VAL A 104 8.54 -18.74 24.37
C VAL A 104 7.71 -19.84 25.02
N PHE A 105 8.26 -20.51 26.04
CA PHE A 105 7.54 -21.53 26.78
C PHE A 105 6.87 -20.90 28.00
N VAL A 106 5.56 -21.04 28.12
CA VAL A 106 4.77 -20.42 29.19
C VAL A 106 4.21 -21.49 30.12
N THR A 107 4.45 -21.33 31.41
CA THR A 107 3.98 -22.22 32.48
C THR A 107 3.29 -21.43 33.61
N GLY A 108 2.51 -22.13 34.42
CA GLY A 108 1.93 -21.58 35.66
C GLY A 108 0.43 -21.26 35.53
N ALA A 109 0.00 -20.11 36.08
CA ALA A 109 -1.39 -19.65 36.17
C ALA A 109 -1.96 -19.13 34.84
N VAL A 110 -1.86 -19.96 33.81
CA VAL A 110 -2.41 -19.74 32.46
C VAL A 110 -3.39 -20.87 32.13
N LYS A 111 -4.44 -20.57 31.36
CA LYS A 111 -5.41 -21.61 30.96
C LYS A 111 -4.75 -22.69 30.11
N THR A 112 -3.81 -22.29 29.25
CA THR A 112 -3.08 -23.18 28.35
C THR A 112 -1.59 -22.94 28.52
N SER A 113 -0.91 -23.87 29.19
CA SER A 113 0.55 -23.90 29.25
C SER A 113 1.11 -24.49 27.96
N GLY A 114 2.24 -23.97 27.48
CA GLY A 114 2.87 -24.48 26.27
C GLY A 114 3.74 -23.46 25.54
N LEU A 115 4.13 -23.83 24.33
CA LEU A 115 4.95 -23.00 23.46
C LEU A 115 4.07 -21.99 22.72
N VAL A 116 4.39 -20.71 22.88
CA VAL A 116 3.71 -19.59 22.22
C VAL A 116 4.67 -18.93 21.25
N LEU A 117 4.21 -18.70 20.03
CA LEU A 117 4.96 -17.99 18.99
C LEU A 117 4.61 -16.51 19.04
N LEU A 118 5.62 -15.67 19.17
CA LEU A 118 5.48 -14.23 19.35
C LEU A 118 6.43 -13.50 18.40
N PRO A 119 6.18 -12.22 18.09
CA PRO A 119 7.15 -11.39 17.38
C PRO A 119 8.46 -11.23 18.17
N GLU A 120 9.60 -11.14 17.50
CA GLU A 120 10.92 -10.95 18.12
C GLU A 120 11.02 -9.66 18.97
N SER A 121 10.22 -8.66 18.64
CA SER A 121 10.14 -7.39 19.39
C SER A 121 9.19 -7.44 20.59
N CYS A 122 8.62 -8.60 20.92
CA CYS A 122 7.60 -8.73 21.96
C CYS A 122 8.20 -8.59 23.36
N ARG A 123 7.58 -7.76 24.20
CA ARG A 123 7.98 -7.59 25.60
C ARG A 123 7.15 -8.47 26.52
N LEU A 124 7.64 -8.68 27.75
CA LEU A 124 6.91 -9.38 28.81
C LEU A 124 5.45 -8.92 29.04
N PRO A 125 5.09 -7.62 29.03
CA PRO A 125 3.70 -7.20 29.12
C PRO A 125 2.87 -7.53 27.86
N ASP A 126 3.48 -7.55 26.68
CA ASP A 126 2.79 -7.82 25.41
C ASP A 126 2.45 -9.32 25.29
N LEU A 127 3.25 -10.20 25.91
CA LEU A 127 2.97 -11.62 26.07
C LEU A 127 1.61 -11.86 26.76
N LEU A 128 1.25 -11.03 27.74
CA LEU A 128 -0.02 -11.17 28.46
C LEU A 128 -1.24 -10.94 27.55
N ALA A 129 -1.08 -10.17 26.48
CA ALA A 129 -2.16 -9.96 25.50
C ALA A 129 -2.42 -11.18 24.61
N HIS A 130 -1.44 -12.11 24.54
CA HIS A 130 -1.51 -13.33 23.74
C HIS A 130 -1.86 -14.57 24.56
N LEU A 131 -2.01 -14.43 25.89
CA LEU A 131 -2.24 -15.52 26.82
C LEU A 131 -3.63 -15.41 27.45
N ASP A 132 -4.30 -16.55 27.53
CA ASP A 132 -5.46 -16.72 28.39
C ASP A 132 -5.02 -16.94 29.85
N LEU A 133 -5.17 -15.91 30.68
CA LEU A 133 -4.79 -15.94 32.10
C LEU A 133 -5.91 -16.57 32.96
N GLN A 134 -5.51 -17.23 34.05
CA GLN A 134 -6.45 -17.64 35.10
C GLN A 134 -6.72 -16.48 36.07
N ALA A 135 -7.84 -16.54 36.80
CA ALA A 135 -8.30 -15.45 37.67
C ALA A 135 -7.38 -15.17 38.88
N ASP A 136 -6.52 -16.13 39.21
CA ASP A 136 -5.58 -16.17 40.33
C ASP A 136 -4.14 -15.81 39.92
N ALA A 137 -3.89 -15.37 38.69
CA ALA A 137 -2.54 -15.05 38.21
C ALA A 137 -1.95 -13.75 38.81
N ASP A 138 -0.70 -13.78 39.32
CA ASP A 138 0.00 -12.59 39.81
C ASP A 138 0.65 -11.79 38.67
N LEU A 139 0.00 -10.69 38.28
CA LEU A 139 0.47 -9.83 37.19
C LEU A 139 1.41 -8.71 37.65
N LYS A 140 1.69 -8.58 38.96
CA LYS A 140 2.44 -7.44 39.50
C LYS A 140 3.89 -7.38 38.99
N GLN A 141 4.53 -8.54 38.83
CA GLN A 141 5.91 -8.61 38.35
C GLN A 141 6.02 -8.30 36.85
N PHE A 142 5.05 -8.79 36.08
CA PHE A 142 5.00 -8.64 34.62
C PHE A 142 4.75 -7.20 34.18
N LYS A 143 3.90 -6.45 34.90
CA LYS A 143 3.65 -5.03 34.60
C LYS A 143 4.84 -4.12 34.90
N ARG A 144 5.75 -4.54 35.79
CA ARG A 144 6.94 -3.77 36.18
C ARG A 144 8.15 -4.05 35.27
N CYS A 145 8.27 -5.28 34.76
CA CYS A 145 9.40 -5.68 33.93
C CYS A 145 9.12 -5.46 32.44
N ARG A 146 9.72 -4.42 31.84
CA ARG A 146 9.67 -4.14 30.39
C ARG A 146 10.77 -4.85 29.58
N ARG A 147 11.22 -6.01 30.04
CA ARG A 147 12.30 -6.75 29.38
C ARG A 147 11.80 -7.36 28.07
N LEU A 148 12.68 -7.39 27.06
CA LEU A 148 12.48 -8.13 25.81
C LEU A 148 12.61 -9.64 26.08
N LEU A 149 11.71 -10.41 25.46
CA LEU A 149 11.74 -11.87 25.52
C LEU A 149 12.80 -12.41 24.57
N ARG A 150 13.41 -13.54 24.93
CA ARG A 150 14.38 -14.24 24.10
C ARG A 150 13.80 -15.54 23.56
N GLU A 151 14.36 -16.02 22.45
CA GLU A 151 14.00 -17.31 21.89
C GLU A 151 14.32 -18.45 22.87
N GLY A 152 13.36 -19.36 23.06
CA GLY A 152 13.46 -20.50 23.98
C GLY A 152 13.34 -20.13 25.46
N GLU A 153 13.03 -18.88 25.79
CA GLU A 153 12.87 -18.45 27.18
C GLU A 153 11.66 -19.13 27.84
N THR A 154 11.81 -19.56 29.08
CA THR A 154 10.69 -20.08 29.89
C THR A 154 10.19 -18.99 30.82
N VAL A 155 8.89 -18.68 30.71
CA VAL A 155 8.21 -17.66 31.51
C VAL A 155 7.21 -18.35 32.42
N ASP A 156 7.45 -18.27 33.71
CA ASP A 156 6.60 -18.86 34.74
C ASP A 156 5.70 -17.80 35.39
N ILE A 157 4.38 -17.99 35.27
CA ILE A 157 3.37 -17.12 35.86
C ILE A 157 2.91 -17.71 37.19
N ARG A 158 3.28 -17.08 38.29
CA ARG A 158 2.88 -17.53 39.63
C ARG A 158 1.41 -17.25 39.89
N SER A 159 0.74 -18.15 40.60
CA SER A 159 -0.56 -17.90 41.23
C SER A 159 -0.37 -17.09 42.52
N VAL A 160 -1.38 -16.28 42.86
CA VAL A 160 -1.46 -15.44 44.08
C VAL A 160 -1.94 -16.26 45.28
#